data_AF-A0AA39SEK3-F1
#
_entry.id   AF-A0AA39SEK3-F1
#
_cell.length_a   1.000
_cell.length_b   1.000
_cell.length_c   1.000
_cell.angle_alpha   90.00
_cell.angle_beta   90.00
_cell.angle_gamma   90.00
#
_symmetry.space_group_name_H-M   'P 1'
#
loop_
_entity.id
_entity.type
_entity.pdbx_description
1 polymer ?
#
loop_
_entity_poly.entity_id
_entity_poly.type
_entity_poly.pdbx_seq_one_letter_code
_entity_poly.pdbx_strand_id
1 'polypeptide(L)'
;MDMYVKSGFIEYASNIFVTMKERDVISWTVMILGYSIHGQGELEVNLFHEMEKDLRIGIDQFTYAAVLQPCSTARMVENGWFYFNRIRVLKVTHCALMVSLLARAELFDEARIFIEERHLERHPKVLRALLDVDLTWFRF
;
A
#
# COMPACT_ATOMS: atom_id res chain seq x y z
N MET A 1 -16.89 -0.81 -10.33
CA MET A 1 -16.14 -1.76 -9.48
C MET A 1 -15.99 -1.23 -8.07
N ASP A 2 -15.45 -0.02 -7.88
CA ASP A 2 -15.23 0.59 -6.55
C ASP A 2 -16.44 0.53 -5.60
N MET A 3 -17.65 0.86 -6.08
CA MET A 3 -18.87 0.77 -5.26
C MET A 3 -19.15 -0.66 -4.77
N TYR A 4 -18.95 -1.67 -5.62
CA TYR A 4 -19.14 -3.08 -5.25
C TYR A 4 -18.09 -3.53 -4.22
N VAL A 5 -16.83 -3.15 -4.42
CA VAL A 5 -15.73 -3.41 -3.46
C VAL A 5 -16.08 -2.86 -2.08
N LYS A 6 -16.48 -1.58 -2.01
CA LYS A 6 -16.81 -0.89 -0.75
C LYS A 6 -18.09 -1.42 -0.08
N SER A 7 -18.97 -2.03 -0.84
CA SER A 7 -20.25 -2.57 -0.35
C SER A 7 -20.20 -4.05 0.05
N GLY A 8 -19.02 -4.68 0.05
CA GLY A 8 -18.87 -6.11 0.39
C GLY A 8 -19.11 -7.07 -0.77
N PHE A 9 -19.39 -6.57 -1.96
CA PHE A 9 -19.69 -7.36 -3.15
C PHE A 9 -18.43 -7.59 -4.02
N ILE A 10 -17.34 -8.07 -3.40
CA ILE A 10 -16.04 -8.23 -4.05
C ILE A 10 -16.08 -9.20 -5.24
N GLU A 11 -16.90 -10.26 -5.15
CA GLU A 11 -17.08 -11.22 -6.24
C GLU A 11 -17.68 -10.57 -7.50
N TYR A 12 -18.65 -9.65 -7.33
CA TYR A 12 -19.21 -8.89 -8.45
C TYR A 12 -18.19 -7.93 -9.05
N ALA A 13 -17.39 -7.26 -8.22
CA ALA A 13 -16.30 -6.42 -8.70
C ALA A 13 -15.27 -7.24 -9.49
N SER A 14 -14.92 -8.43 -9.01
CA SER A 14 -14.01 -9.36 -9.67
C SER A 14 -14.54 -9.84 -11.03
N ASN A 15 -15.82 -10.21 -11.10
CA ASN A 15 -16.46 -10.59 -12.37
C ASN A 15 -16.42 -9.44 -13.40
N ILE A 16 -16.72 -8.21 -12.97
CA ILE A 16 -16.60 -7.03 -13.85
C ILE A 16 -15.15 -6.90 -14.32
N PHE A 17 -14.18 -6.96 -13.42
CA PHE A 17 -12.77 -6.83 -13.76
C PHE A 17 -12.28 -7.89 -14.75
N VAL A 18 -12.69 -9.15 -14.59
CA VAL A 18 -12.32 -10.26 -15.50
C VAL A 18 -12.95 -10.07 -16.88
N THR A 19 -14.15 -9.50 -16.97
CA THR A 19 -14.84 -9.26 -18.25
C THR A 19 -14.38 -7.99 -19.00
N MET A 20 -13.57 -7.13 -18.37
CA MET A 20 -13.02 -5.93 -19.02
C MET A 20 -12.07 -6.30 -20.16
N LYS A 21 -12.34 -5.75 -21.35
CA LYS A 21 -11.46 -5.91 -22.54
C LYS A 21 -10.13 -5.18 -22.36
N GLU A 22 -10.18 -4.00 -21.77
CA GLU A 22 -9.02 -3.17 -21.47
C GLU A 22 -9.07 -2.81 -19.99
N ARG A 23 -7.94 -3.00 -19.31
CA ARG A 23 -7.74 -2.65 -17.91
C ARG A 23 -6.68 -1.56 -17.87
N ASP A 24 -6.94 -0.51 -17.12
CA ASP A 24 -6.00 0.56 -16.83
C ASP A 24 -5.47 0.47 -15.39
N VAL A 25 -4.50 1.31 -15.04
CA VAL A 25 -3.91 1.37 -13.69
C VAL A 25 -5.00 1.51 -12.60
N ILE A 26 -6.07 2.26 -12.88
CA ILE A 26 -7.16 2.49 -11.92
C ILE A 26 -7.94 1.20 -11.68
N SER A 27 -8.33 0.48 -12.72
CA SER A 27 -9.07 -0.79 -12.59
C SER A 27 -8.28 -1.84 -11.82
N TRP A 28 -6.97 -1.96 -12.09
CA TRP A 28 -6.05 -2.84 -11.37
C TRP A 28 -5.96 -2.46 -9.89
N THR A 29 -5.65 -1.20 -9.60
CA THR A 29 -5.50 -0.72 -8.22
C THR A 29 -6.79 -0.88 -7.43
N VAL A 30 -7.96 -0.55 -7.99
CA VAL A 30 -9.26 -0.75 -7.32
C VAL A 30 -9.47 -2.21 -6.92
N MET A 31 -9.14 -3.16 -7.78
CA MET A 31 -9.32 -4.58 -7.46
C MET A 31 -8.29 -5.13 -6.48
N ILE A 32 -7.03 -4.72 -6.61
CA ILE A 32 -5.97 -5.08 -5.66
C ILE A 32 -6.37 -4.60 -4.26
N LEU A 33 -6.77 -3.33 -4.15
CA LEU A 33 -7.26 -2.78 -2.89
C LEU A 33 -8.51 -3.48 -2.38
N GLY A 34 -9.41 -3.87 -3.29
CA GLY A 34 -10.57 -4.66 -2.94
C GLY A 34 -10.21 -5.99 -2.28
N TYR A 35 -9.27 -6.74 -2.83
CA TYR A 35 -8.81 -7.97 -2.20
C TYR A 35 -8.14 -7.72 -0.85
N SER A 36 -7.37 -6.64 -0.73
CA SER A 36 -6.73 -6.22 0.52
C SER A 36 -7.74 -5.98 1.65
N ILE A 37 -8.75 -5.13 1.41
CA ILE A 37 -9.75 -4.78 2.45
C ILE A 37 -10.65 -5.95 2.85
N HIS A 38 -10.82 -6.93 1.97
CA HIS A 38 -11.61 -8.15 2.22
C HIS A 38 -10.77 -9.30 2.80
N GLY A 39 -9.52 -9.04 3.18
CA GLY A 39 -8.62 -10.03 3.79
C GLY A 39 -8.11 -11.09 2.83
N GLN A 40 -8.21 -10.86 1.52
CA GLN A 40 -7.81 -11.80 0.46
C GLN A 40 -6.39 -11.49 -0.04
N GLY A 41 -5.41 -11.44 0.87
CA GLY A 41 -4.04 -11.00 0.59
C GLY A 41 -3.30 -11.82 -0.48
N GLU A 42 -3.59 -13.12 -0.61
CA GLU A 42 -2.99 -13.95 -1.67
C GLU A 42 -3.50 -13.53 -3.07
N LEU A 43 -4.81 -13.29 -3.20
CA LEU A 43 -5.41 -12.82 -4.45
C LEU A 43 -4.94 -11.41 -4.80
N GLU A 44 -4.77 -10.57 -3.80
CA GLU A 44 -4.18 -9.24 -3.94
C GLU A 44 -2.76 -9.31 -4.55
N VAL A 45 -1.86 -10.10 -3.95
CA VAL A 45 -0.48 -10.25 -4.40
C VAL A 45 -0.40 -10.86 -5.81
N ASN A 46 -1.21 -11.89 -6.07
CA ASN A 46 -1.28 -12.51 -7.39
C ASN A 46 -1.77 -11.50 -8.45
N LEU A 47 -2.77 -10.70 -8.12
CA LEU A 47 -3.30 -9.69 -9.03
C LEU A 47 -2.28 -8.59 -9.32
N PHE A 48 -1.49 -8.16 -8.33
CA PHE A 48 -0.41 -7.21 -8.56
C PHE A 48 0.69 -7.79 -9.47
N HIS A 49 1.05 -9.07 -9.32
CA HIS A 49 1.99 -9.71 -10.25
C HIS A 49 1.47 -9.74 -11.69
N GLU A 50 0.17 -9.96 -11.89
CA GLU A 50 -0.42 -9.89 -13.23
C GLU A 50 -0.39 -8.46 -13.79
N MET A 51 -0.61 -7.45 -12.95
CA MET A 51 -0.44 -6.04 -13.32
C MET A 51 1.00 -5.75 -13.76
N GLU A 52 2.00 -6.28 -13.07
CA GLU A 52 3.43 -6.09 -13.42
C GLU A 52 3.82 -6.74 -14.75
N LYS A 53 3.14 -7.81 -15.15
CA LYS A 53 3.39 -8.50 -16.42
C LYS A 53 2.77 -7.77 -17.61
N ASP A 54 1.74 -6.94 -17.41
CA ASP A 54 1.12 -6.18 -18.49
C ASP A 54 1.97 -4.96 -18.85
N LEU A 55 2.79 -5.09 -19.89
CA LEU A 55 3.70 -4.04 -20.39
C LEU A 55 2.98 -2.75 -20.81
N ARG A 56 1.66 -2.78 -21.02
CA ARG A 56 0.86 -1.59 -21.34
C ARG A 56 0.56 -0.75 -20.10
N ILE A 57 0.74 -1.33 -18.92
CA ILE A 57 0.49 -0.68 -17.64
C ILE A 57 1.79 -0.07 -17.12
N GLY A 58 1.84 1.26 -17.12
CA GLY A 58 2.91 2.00 -16.47
C GLY A 58 2.77 1.92 -14.95
N ILE A 59 3.49 0.99 -14.31
CA ILE A 59 3.60 0.99 -12.85
C ILE A 59 4.60 2.06 -12.45
N ASP A 60 4.11 3.08 -11.76
CA ASP A 60 4.92 4.17 -11.26
C ASP A 60 4.78 4.34 -9.74
N GLN A 61 5.41 5.40 -9.23
CA GLN A 61 5.32 5.82 -7.83
C GLN A 61 3.88 5.99 -7.31
N PHE A 62 2.93 6.40 -8.15
CA PHE A 62 1.55 6.62 -7.74
C PHE A 62 0.84 5.29 -7.60
N THR A 63 1.11 4.33 -8.50
CA THR A 63 0.63 2.95 -8.37
C THR A 63 1.10 2.32 -7.07
N TYR A 64 2.40 2.42 -6.75
CA TYR A 64 2.94 1.89 -5.50
C TYR A 64 2.35 2.57 -4.25
N ALA A 65 2.21 3.89 -4.27
CA ALA A 65 1.56 4.61 -3.17
C ALA A 65 0.09 4.18 -3.02
N ALA A 66 -0.62 3.96 -4.12
CA ALA A 66 -2.01 3.52 -4.12
C ALA A 66 -2.20 2.15 -3.47
N VAL A 67 -1.27 1.20 -3.67
CA VAL A 67 -1.33 -0.13 -3.04
C VAL A 67 -0.77 -0.15 -1.61
N LEU A 68 0.25 0.67 -1.31
CA LEU A 68 0.85 0.76 0.04
C LEU A 68 -0.05 1.46 1.06
N GLN A 69 -0.81 2.48 0.65
CA GLN A 69 -1.62 3.28 1.57
C GLN A 69 -2.68 2.42 2.31
N PRO A 70 -3.42 1.51 1.66
CA PRO A 70 -4.36 0.64 2.36
C PRO A 70 -3.68 -0.42 3.21
N CYS A 71 -2.51 -0.93 2.80
CA CYS A 71 -1.71 -1.80 3.67
C CYS A 71 -1.44 -1.13 5.02
N SER A 72 -1.04 0.15 5.00
CA SER A 72 -0.83 0.95 6.21
C SER A 72 -2.08 1.03 7.08
N THR A 73 -3.25 1.32 6.47
CA THR A 73 -4.50 1.49 7.21
C THR A 73 -5.03 0.16 7.77
N ALA A 74 -4.83 -0.93 7.03
CA ALA A 74 -5.23 -2.29 7.41
C ALA A 74 -4.18 -3.04 8.23
N ARG A 75 -3.05 -2.41 8.58
CA ARG A 75 -1.93 -3.00 9.34
C ARG A 75 -1.33 -4.27 8.67
N MET A 76 -1.37 -4.35 7.34
CA MET A 76 -0.86 -5.49 6.57
C MET A 76 0.64 -5.33 6.31
N VAL A 77 1.45 -5.69 7.31
CA VAL A 77 2.91 -5.47 7.31
C VAL A 77 3.60 -6.26 6.19
N GLU A 78 3.23 -7.53 6.00
CA GLU A 78 3.83 -8.41 4.98
C GLU A 78 3.61 -7.87 3.56
N ASN A 79 2.36 -7.50 3.22
CA ASN A 79 2.02 -6.90 1.93
C ASN A 79 2.71 -5.55 1.74
N GLY A 80 2.79 -4.73 2.78
CA GLY A 80 3.52 -3.46 2.75
C GLY A 80 4.98 -3.65 2.34
N TRP A 81 5.68 -4.59 2.96
CA TRP A 81 7.06 -4.93 2.58
C TRP A 81 7.16 -5.51 1.17
N PHE A 82 6.21 -6.37 0.79
CA PHE A 82 6.17 -6.94 -0.55
C PHE A 82 6.13 -5.85 -1.63
N TYR A 83 5.25 -4.86 -1.51
CA TYR A 83 5.19 -3.75 -2.48
C TYR A 83 6.40 -2.82 -2.36
N PHE A 84 6.81 -2.48 -1.14
CA PHE A 84 7.92 -1.56 -0.92
C PHE A 84 9.23 -2.07 -1.53
N ASN A 85 9.51 -3.37 -1.43
CA ASN A 85 10.71 -3.99 -1.98
C ASN A 85 10.74 -4.05 -3.52
N ARG A 86 9.60 -3.83 -4.19
CA ARG A 86 9.50 -3.77 -5.66
C ARG A 86 9.71 -2.36 -6.21
N ILE A 87 9.70 -1.35 -5.34
CA ILE A 87 9.91 0.04 -5.74
C ILE A 87 11.37 0.23 -6.17
N ARG A 88 11.57 0.46 -7.47
CA ARG A 88 12.91 0.74 -8.02
C ARG A 88 13.44 2.11 -7.62
N VAL A 89 12.56 3.11 -7.52
CA VAL A 89 12.93 4.50 -7.19
C VAL A 89 12.22 4.92 -5.91
N LEU A 90 12.93 4.84 -4.80
CA LEU A 90 12.42 5.23 -3.50
C LEU A 90 12.22 6.74 -3.42
N LYS A 91 11.10 7.14 -2.81
CA LYS A 91 10.77 8.51 -2.47
C LYS A 91 10.34 8.55 -1.03
N VAL A 92 10.48 9.72 -0.42
CA VAL A 92 10.11 9.88 0.99
C VAL A 92 8.63 9.63 1.24
N THR A 93 7.78 9.75 0.22
CA THR A 93 6.37 9.33 0.29
C THR A 93 6.23 7.84 0.58
N HIS A 94 6.99 6.97 -0.10
CA HIS A 94 6.95 5.53 0.13
C HIS A 94 7.46 5.19 1.54
N CYS A 95 8.55 5.84 1.97
CA CYS A 95 9.07 5.64 3.32
C CYS A 95 8.08 6.10 4.39
N ALA A 96 7.39 7.23 4.20
CA ALA A 96 6.37 7.71 5.13
C ALA A 96 5.18 6.73 5.24
N LEU A 97 4.79 6.07 4.14
CA LEU A 97 3.77 5.01 4.18
C LEU A 97 4.22 3.80 4.98
N MET A 98 5.48 3.37 4.82
CA MET A 98 6.06 2.29 5.62
C MET A 98 6.15 2.64 7.10
N VAL A 99 6.59 3.86 7.43
CA VAL A 99 6.62 4.34 8.82
C VAL A 99 5.21 4.34 9.41
N SER A 100 4.22 4.89 8.69
CA SER A 100 2.81 4.86 9.12
C SER A 100 2.30 3.43 9.31
N LEU A 101 2.64 2.50 8.41
CA LEU A 101 2.28 1.10 8.51
C LEU A 101 2.86 0.44 9.77
N LEU A 102 4.18 0.55 9.99
CA LEU A 102 4.86 -0.05 11.14
C LEU A 102 4.34 0.55 12.45
N ALA A 103 4.20 1.88 12.48
CA ALA A 103 3.61 2.62 13.59
C ALA A 103 2.20 2.14 13.94
N ARG A 104 1.30 2.06 12.94
CA ARG A 104 -0.07 1.58 13.14
C ARG A 104 -0.12 0.11 13.51
N ALA A 105 0.85 -0.69 13.08
CA ALA A 105 1.01 -2.08 13.45
C ALA A 105 1.58 -2.29 14.86
N GLU A 106 1.96 -1.23 15.58
CA GLU A 106 2.63 -1.25 16.90
C GLU A 106 4.05 -1.84 16.85
N LEU A 107 4.67 -1.87 15.67
CA LEU A 107 6.04 -2.28 15.43
C LEU A 107 6.99 -1.07 15.53
N PHE A 108 7.07 -0.51 16.73
CA PHE A 108 7.76 0.77 16.97
C PHE A 108 9.27 0.67 16.82
N ASP A 109 9.88 -0.45 17.23
CA ASP A 109 11.31 -0.65 17.09
C ASP A 109 11.70 -0.78 15.61
N GLU A 110 10.92 -1.52 14.83
CA GLU A 110 11.10 -1.61 13.38
C GLU A 110 10.91 -0.25 12.70
N ALA A 111 9.90 0.52 13.12
CA ALA A 111 9.68 1.88 12.60
C ALA A 111 10.87 2.79 12.90
N ARG A 112 11.42 2.72 14.11
CA ARG A 112 12.57 3.52 14.55
C ARG A 112 13.83 3.15 13.78
N ILE A 113 14.17 1.86 13.70
CA ILE A 113 15.31 1.37 12.93
C ILE A 113 15.20 1.82 11.47
N PHE A 114 14.02 1.68 10.88
CA PHE A 114 13.77 2.11 9.49
C PHE A 114 13.98 3.61 9.27
N ILE A 115 13.60 4.45 10.23
CA ILE A 115 13.80 5.91 10.17
C ILE A 115 15.28 6.27 10.31
N GLU A 116 15.98 5.67 11.27
CA GLU A 116 17.39 5.91 11.56
C GLU A 116 18.28 5.47 10.38
N GLU A 117 18.10 4.26 9.86
CA GLU A 117 18.87 3.72 8.72
C GLU A 117 18.70 4.55 7.45
N ARG A 118 17.56 5.21 7.29
CA ARG A 118 17.23 6.03 6.12
C ARG A 118 17.49 7.52 6.34
N HIS A 119 17.96 7.92 7.53
CA HIS A 119 18.17 9.31 7.94
C HIS A 119 16.94 10.21 7.73
N LEU A 120 15.77 9.74 8.18
CA LEU A 120 14.48 10.40 7.98
C LEU A 120 13.92 11.08 9.24
N GLU A 121 14.71 11.18 10.31
CA GLU A 121 14.30 11.57 11.66
C GLU A 121 13.61 12.94 11.69
N ARG A 122 14.06 13.88 10.84
CA ARG A 122 13.56 15.26 10.79
C ARG A 122 12.75 15.56 9.54
N HIS A 123 12.41 14.54 8.76
CA HIS A 123 11.72 14.77 7.50
C HIS A 123 10.24 15.13 7.75
N PRO A 124 9.72 16.28 7.28
CA PRO A 124 8.37 16.75 7.63
C PRO A 124 7.25 15.76 7.32
N LYS A 125 7.36 15.03 6.21
CA LYS A 125 6.36 14.00 5.83
C LYS A 125 6.36 12.80 6.79
N VAL A 126 7.53 12.40 7.31
CA VAL A 126 7.66 11.27 8.23
C VAL A 126 7.16 11.67 9.62
N LEU A 127 7.53 12.87 10.07
CA LEU A 127 7.00 13.44 11.31
C LEU A 127 5.47 13.55 11.26
N ARG A 128 4.90 14.03 10.15
CA ARG A 128 3.44 14.04 9.96
C ARG A 128 2.83 12.65 10.04
N ALA A 129 3.43 11.67 9.36
CA ALA A 129 2.95 10.28 9.40
C ALA A 129 2.92 9.71 10.83
N LEU A 130 3.87 10.09 11.70
CA LEU A 130 3.87 9.70 13.11
C LEU A 130 2.82 10.46 13.93
N LEU A 131 2.60 11.74 13.66
CA LEU A 131 1.56 12.54 14.31
C LEU A 131 0.15 12.01 13.99
N ASP A 132 -0.11 11.60 12.75
CA ASP A 132 -1.40 11.03 12.29
C ASP A 132 -1.72 9.66 12.93
N VAL A 133 -0.80 9.09 13.71
CA VAL A 133 -0.96 7.81 14.45
C VAL A 133 -1.05 8.05 15.98
N ASP A 134 -1.16 9.32 16.41
CA ASP A 134 -1.17 9.73 17.83
C ASP A 134 0.08 9.31 18.64
N LEU A 135 1.23 9.14 17.96
CA LEU A 135 2.49 8.66 18.57
C LEU A 135 3.40 9.79 19.10
N THR A 136 2.84 10.87 19.62
CA THR A 136 3.63 11.99 20.20
C THR A 136 4.53 11.61 21.39
N TRP A 137 4.54 10.35 21.83
CA TRP A 137 5.13 9.91 23.09
C TRP A 137 6.61 9.52 23.05
N PHE A 138 7.23 9.36 21.88
CA PHE A 138 8.67 9.12 21.80
C PHE A 138 9.36 10.29 21.11
N ARG A 139 9.84 11.23 21.93
CA ARG A 139 10.75 12.30 21.50
C ARG A 139 12.00 11.66 20.89
N PHE A 140 12.16 11.83 19.58
CA PHE A 140 13.45 11.81 18.89
C PHE A 140 14.37 12.91 19.42
#